data_AF-A0A6G2V1X9-F1
#
_entry.id   AF-A0A6G2V1X9-F1
#
_cell.length_a   1.000
_cell.length_b   1.000
_cell.length_c   1.000
_cell.angle_alpha   90.00
_cell.angle_beta   90.00
_cell.angle_gamma   90.00
#
_symmetry.space_group_name_H-M   'P 1'
#
loop_
_entity.id
_entity.type
_entity.pdbx_description
1 polymer ?
#
loop_
_entity_poly.entity_id
_entity_poly.type
_entity_poly.pdbx_seq_one_letter_code
_entity_poly.pdbx_strand_id
1 'polypeptide(L)' 'MAETGVATVYPTLLYDDAKGAIRLLTEGLGFVAEAVYEGDDGSVVHAELSCGNGRVMLGSRGREGVFARAMAGAGP' A
#
# COMPACT_ATOMS: atom_id res chain seq x y z
N MET A 1 -12.75 -26.76 7.36
CA MET A 1 -12.23 -25.37 7.38
C MET A 1 -11.24 -25.30 6.23
N ALA A 2 -11.45 -24.45 5.23
CA ALA A 2 -10.51 -24.35 4.12
C ALA A 2 -9.16 -23.88 4.65
N GLU A 3 -8.09 -24.60 4.35
CA GLU A 3 -6.73 -24.18 4.69
C GLU A 3 -6.41 -22.94 3.85
N THR A 4 -6.45 -21.76 4.46
CA THR A 4 -5.94 -20.55 3.82
C THR A 4 -4.42 -20.67 3.76
N GLY A 5 -3.88 -20.97 2.57
CA GLY A 5 -2.45 -21.07 2.35
C GLY A 5 -1.70 -19.80 2.75
N VAL A 6 -0.37 -19.88 2.89
CA VAL A 6 0.46 -18.72 3.23
C VAL A 6 0.59 -17.81 2.01
N ALA A 7 0.32 -16.51 2.17
CA ALA A 7 0.60 -15.54 1.11
C ALA A 7 2.12 -15.39 0.92
N THR A 8 2.59 -15.63 -0.31
CA THR A 8 4.02 -15.57 -0.68
C THR A 8 4.38 -14.35 -1.52
N VAL A 9 3.38 -13.59 -1.96
CA VAL A 9 3.54 -12.39 -2.76
C VAL A 9 2.69 -11.28 -2.15
N TYR A 10 3.30 -10.10 -1.99
CA TYR A 10 2.65 -8.90 -1.52
C TYR A 10 2.90 -7.78 -2.53
N PRO A 11 1.89 -7.36 -3.29
CA PRO A 11 2.07 -6.31 -4.26
C PRO A 11 2.34 -4.98 -3.56
N THR A 12 3.21 -4.19 -4.17
CA THR A 12 3.46 -2.82 -3.74
C THR A 12 3.03 -1.84 -4.83
N LEU A 13 2.34 -0.76 -4.46
CA LEU A 13 1.74 0.18 -5.39
C LEU A 13 2.13 1.62 -5.07
N LEU A 14 2.20 2.48 -6.10
CA LEU A 14 2.32 3.93 -5.94
C LEU A 14 1.03 4.61 -6.41
N TYR A 15 0.45 5.42 -5.54
CA TYR A 15 -0.77 6.21 -5.82
C TYR A 15 -0.46 7.69 -5.90
N ASP A 16 -1.14 8.41 -6.79
CA ASP A 16 -1.09 9.88 -6.81
C ASP A 16 -1.77 10.47 -5.57
N ASP A 17 -2.90 9.88 -5.14
CA ASP A 17 -3.55 10.16 -3.86
C ASP A 17 -3.51 8.91 -2.96
N ALA A 18 -2.39 8.71 -2.27
CA ALA A 18 -2.22 7.57 -1.38
C ALA A 18 -3.18 7.60 -0.18
N LYS A 19 -3.54 8.78 0.34
CA LYS A 19 -4.49 8.91 1.46
C LYS A 19 -5.91 8.57 1.03
N GLY A 20 -6.32 9.00 -0.17
CA GLY A 20 -7.55 8.57 -0.82
C GLY A 20 -7.59 7.06 -1.06
N ALA A 21 -6.50 6.48 -1.57
CA ALA A 21 -6.40 5.04 -1.79
C ALA A 21 -6.53 4.25 -0.48
N ILE A 22 -5.87 4.67 0.60
CA ILE A 22 -6.02 4.04 1.92
C ILE A 22 -7.48 4.06 2.36
N ARG A 23 -8.14 5.24 2.34
CA ARG A 23 -9.57 5.35 2.70
C ARG A 23 -10.46 4.44 1.87
N LEU A 24 -10.26 4.41 0.56
CA LEU A 24 -11.03 3.52 -0.33
C LEU A 24 -10.82 2.04 0.04
N LEU A 25 -9.57 1.63 0.25
CA LEU A 25 -9.24 0.24 0.56
C LEU A 25 -9.81 -0.16 1.93
N THR A 26 -9.72 0.71 2.94
CA THR A 26 -10.20 0.39 4.29
C THR A 26 -11.70 0.53 4.41
N GLU A 27 -12.27 1.68 4.04
CA GLU A 27 -13.70 1.98 4.23
C GLU A 27 -14.57 1.38 3.13
N GLY A 28 -14.07 1.33 1.89
CA GLY A 28 -14.82 0.82 0.74
C GLY A 28 -14.67 -0.68 0.52
N LEU A 29 -13.46 -1.21 0.74
CA LEU A 29 -13.14 -2.62 0.42
C LEU A 29 -12.84 -3.48 1.66
N GLY A 30 -12.83 -2.90 2.86
CA GLY A 30 -12.70 -3.64 4.11
C GLY A 30 -11.29 -4.10 4.45
N PHE A 31 -10.25 -3.47 3.88
CA PHE A 31 -8.86 -3.72 4.26
C PHE A 31 -8.61 -3.16 5.66
N VAL A 32 -7.62 -3.72 6.37
CA VAL A 32 -7.20 -3.22 7.69
C VAL A 32 -5.84 -2.56 7.57
N ALA A 33 -5.72 -1.31 8.02
CA ALA A 33 -4.44 -0.63 8.07
C ALA A 33 -3.60 -1.14 9.24
N GLU A 34 -2.47 -1.79 8.92
CA GLU A 34 -1.52 -2.31 9.90
C GLU A 34 -0.45 -1.27 10.23
N ALA A 35 -0.01 -0.52 9.20
CA ALA A 35 0.97 0.54 9.35
C ALA A 35 0.73 1.64 8.32
N VAL A 36 0.88 2.90 8.73
CA VAL A 36 0.91 4.07 7.84
C VAL A 36 1.98 5.02 8.35
N TYR A 37 2.98 5.29 7.51
CA TYR A 37 4.07 6.22 7.79
C TYR A 37 3.98 7.40 6.84
N GLU A 38 3.84 8.59 7.41
CA GLU A 38 3.81 9.84 6.67
C GLU A 38 5.17 10.54 6.73
N GLY A 39 5.52 11.23 5.64
CA GLY A 39 6.64 12.16 5.61
C GLY A 39 6.25 13.54 6.12
N ASP A 40 7.24 14.41 6.29
CA ASP A 40 7.05 15.78 6.80
C ASP A 40 6.16 16.65 5.88
N ASP A 41 6.07 16.29 4.59
CA ASP A 41 5.21 16.93 3.59
C ASP A 41 3.77 16.36 3.56
N GLY A 42 3.46 15.42 4.47
CA GLY A 42 2.18 14.75 4.55
C GLY A 42 1.95 13.68 3.47
N SER A 43 2.96 13.36 2.67
CA SER A 43 2.92 12.21 1.76
C SER A 43 2.99 10.89 2.53
N VAL A 44 2.32 9.86 2.03
CA VAL A 44 2.49 8.49 2.55
C VAL A 44 3.81 7.95 2.02
N VAL A 45 4.79 7.76 2.91
CA VAL A 45 6.09 7.17 2.59
C VAL A 45 5.98 5.65 2.46
N HIS A 46 5.18 5.04 3.32
CA HIS A 46 4.89 3.60 3.33
C HIS A 46 3.59 3.32 4.08
N ALA A 47 2.76 2.44 3.55
CA ALA A 47 1.61 1.89 4.23
C ALA A 47 1.49 0.39 3.95
N GLU A 48 1.02 -0.37 4.95
CA GLU A 48 0.68 -1.79 4.83
C GLU A 48 -0.77 -2.00 5.22
N LEU A 49 -1.54 -2.60 4.31
CA LEU A 49 -2.94 -2.91 4.54
C LEU A 49 -3.18 -4.42 4.37
N SER A 50 -3.76 -5.08 5.37
CA SER A 50 -4.10 -6.51 5.31
C SER A 50 -5.45 -6.76 4.65
N CYS A 51 -5.56 -7.87 3.94
CA CYS A 51 -6.80 -8.36 3.31
C CYS A 51 -6.78 -9.89 3.24
N GLY A 52 -7.66 -10.54 3.99
CA GLY A 52 -7.65 -12.00 4.13
C GLY A 52 -6.34 -12.51 4.73
N ASN A 53 -5.68 -13.44 4.04
CA ASN A 53 -4.35 -13.96 4.41
C ASN A 53 -3.18 -13.16 3.83
N GLY A 54 -3.48 -12.09 3.08
CA GLY A 54 -2.51 -11.29 2.33
C GLY A 54 -2.38 -9.86 2.86
N ARG A 55 -1.51 -9.09 2.19
CA ARG A 55 -1.41 -7.63 2.36
C ARG A 55 -1.05 -6.96 1.06
N VAL A 56 -1.35 -5.67 0.99
CA VAL A 56 -0.84 -4.75 -0.02
C VAL A 56 0.03 -3.72 0.68
N MET A 57 1.12 -3.36 0.03
CA MET A 57 1.96 -2.25 0.46
C MET A 57 1.75 -1.08 -0.51
N LEU A 58 1.76 0.16 -0.02
CA LEU A 58 1.60 1.32 -0.90
C LEU A 58 2.34 2.57 -0.40
N GLY A 59 2.57 3.51 -1.33
CA GLY A 59 3.12 4.82 -1.02
C GLY A 59 2.66 5.87 -2.03
N SER A 60 3.07 7.11 -1.82
CA SER A 60 2.76 8.24 -2.71
C SER A 60 3.69 8.25 -3.92
N ARG A 61 3.13 8.47 -5.12
CA ARG A 61 3.90 8.63 -6.36
C ARG A 61 4.71 9.93 -6.32
N GLY A 62 5.86 9.94 -6.99
CA GLY A 62 6.68 11.15 -7.16
C GLY A 62 7.57 11.52 -5.97
N ARG A 63 7.52 10.77 -4.87
CA ARG A 63 8.37 11.00 -3.69
C ARG A 63 9.81 10.51 -3.90
N GLU A 64 10.77 11.08 -3.17
CA GLU A 64 12.16 10.62 -3.23
C GLU A 64 12.39 9.35 -2.40
N GLY A 65 13.26 8.45 -2.86
CA GLY A 65 13.75 7.30 -2.08
C GLY A 65 13.80 6.01 -2.90
N VAL A 66 14.56 5.02 -2.41
CA VAL A 66 14.85 3.78 -3.15
C VAL A 66 13.59 3.08 -3.66
N PHE A 67 12.54 3.03 -2.83
CA PHE A 67 11.29 2.37 -3.17
C PHE A 67 10.51 3.13 -4.27
N ALA A 68 10.40 4.46 -4.18
CA ALA A 68 9.68 5.22 -5.19
C ALA A 68 10.43 5.27 -6.53
N ARG A 69 11.77 5.23 -6.48
CA ARG A 69 12.60 5.09 -7.69
C ARG A 69 12.42 3.72 -8.34
N ALA A 70 12.40 2.65 -7.55
CA ALA A 70 12.20 1.29 -8.07
C ALA A 70 10.82 1.11 -8.74
N MET A 71 9.80 1.80 -8.21
CA MET A 71 8.43 1.71 -8.70
C MET A 71 8.02 2.85 -9.65
N ALA A 72 8.96 3.71 -10.05
CA ALA A 72 8.65 4.93 -10.82
C ALA A 72 7.95 4.68 -12.17
N GLY A 73 8.21 3.53 -12.80
CA GLY A 73 7.55 3.09 -14.03
C GLY A 73 6.62 1.90 -13.84
N ALA A 74 6.21 1.60 -12.60
CA ALA A 74 5.32 0.49 -12.30
C ALA A 74 3.85 0.88 -12.48
N GLY A 75 3.06 -0.04 -13.04
CA GLY A 75 1.66 0.22 -13.43
C GLY A 75 1.54 0.82 -14.84
N PRO A 76 0.30 0.93 -15.37
CA PRO A 76 0.04 1.68 -16.60
C PRO A 76 0.27 3.19 -16.44
#